data_AF-A0A968P8S4-F1
#
_entry.id   AF-A0A968P8S4-F1
#
_cell.length_a   1.000
_cell.length_b   1.000
_cell.length_c   1.000
_cell.angle_alpha   90.00
_cell.angle_beta   90.00
_cell.angle_gamma   90.00
#
_symmetry.space_group_name_H-M   'P 1'
#
loop_
_entity.id
_entity.type
_entity.pdbx_description
1 polymer ?
#
loop_
_entity_poly.entity_id
_entity_poly.type
_entity_poly.pdbx_seq_one_letter_code
_entity_poly.pdbx_strand_id
1 'polypeptide(L)' 'MLGVAGVLAENPRNAPAKQKRSPAPAFHAATRQARQELREAYAEFMKQYREASARLRAGDRTAVFPPGSFPPASPFVR' A
#
# COMPACT_ATOMS: atom_id res chain seq x y z
N MET A 1 26.72 -17.22 -3.42
CA MET A 1 25.88 -17.10 -4.63
C MET A 1 26.21 -18.27 -5.55
N LEU A 2 25.21 -18.87 -6.19
CA LEU A 2 25.46 -19.85 -7.26
C LEU A 2 25.92 -19.08 -8.50
N GLY A 3 27.04 -19.50 -9.12
CA GLY A 3 27.48 -18.96 -10.41
C GLY A 3 26.62 -19.47 -11.57
N VAL A 4 26.89 -19.01 -12.80
CA VAL A 4 26.12 -19.37 -14.01
C VAL A 4 25.96 -20.89 -14.17
N ALA A 5 27.05 -21.65 -14.03
CA ALA A 5 27.00 -23.11 -14.12
C ALA A 5 26.12 -23.75 -13.03
N GLY A 6 26.08 -23.16 -11.83
CA GLY A 6 25.25 -23.63 -10.73
C GLY A 6 23.75 -23.39 -10.98
N VAL A 7 23.40 -22.25 -11.58
CA VAL A 7 22.01 -21.96 -11.96
C VAL A 7 21.54 -22.89 -13.08
N LEU A 8 22.39 -23.17 -14.08
CA LEU A 8 22.05 -24.06 -15.18
C LEU A 8 21.92 -25.54 -14.77
N ALA A 9 22.62 -25.96 -13.71
CA ALA A 9 22.52 -27.30 -13.16
C ALA A 9 21.28 -27.50 -12.27
N GLU A 10 20.57 -26.43 -11.91
CA GLU A 10 19.40 -26.50 -11.03
C GLU A 10 18.17 -26.99 -11.79
N ASN A 11 17.47 -27.99 -11.27
CA ASN A 11 16.22 -28.46 -11.85
C ASN A 11 15.08 -27.51 -11.45
N PRO A 12 14.42 -26.82 -12.40
CA PRO A 12 13.40 -25.80 -12.11
C PRO A 12 12.11 -26.37 -11.50
N ARG A 13 11.96 -27.69 -11.45
CA ARG A 13 10.81 -28.37 -10.81
C ARG A 13 11.09 -28.77 -9.36
N ASN A 14 12.31 -28.56 -8.86
CA ASN A 14 12.63 -28.92 -7.49
C ASN A 14 11.89 -28.00 -6.51
N ALA A 15 11.16 -28.61 -5.58
CA ALA A 15 10.63 -27.90 -4.42
C ALA A 15 11.69 -27.83 -3.31
N PRO A 16 11.71 -26.76 -2.50
CA PRO A 16 12.59 -26.71 -1.34
C PRO A 16 12.23 -27.84 -0.37
N ALA A 17 13.25 -28.55 0.13
CA ALA A 17 13.08 -29.64 1.09
C ALA A 17 12.34 -29.22 2.38
N LYS A 18 12.39 -27.93 2.73
CA LYS A 18 11.67 -27.35 3.85
C LYS A 18 10.99 -26.05 3.44
N GLN A 19 9.66 -26.04 3.46
CA GLN A 19 8.86 -24.84 3.25
C GLN A 19 8.64 -24.09 4.56
N LYS A 20 8.65 -22.76 4.50
CA LYS A 20 8.25 -21.92 5.63
C LYS A 20 6.76 -22.11 5.90
N ARG A 21 6.37 -22.38 7.14
CA ARG A 21 4.96 -22.63 7.54
C ARG A 21 4.24 -21.40 8.06
N SER A 22 4.95 -20.30 8.29
CA SER A 22 4.33 -19.04 8.73
C SER A 22 3.63 -18.34 7.56
N PRO A 23 2.55 -17.59 7.79
CA PRO A 23 1.96 -16.72 6.78
C PRO A 23 2.99 -15.81 6.10
N ALA A 24 2.75 -15.51 4.83
CA ALA A 24 3.54 -14.49 4.14
C ALA A 24 3.37 -13.15 4.85
N PRO A 25 4.44 -12.35 4.99
CA PRO A 25 4.30 -11.02 5.55
C PRO A 25 3.43 -10.16 4.64
N ALA A 26 2.62 -9.28 5.23
CA ALA A 26 1.81 -8.33 4.45
C ALA A 26 2.66 -7.40 3.58
N PHE A 27 3.89 -7.11 4.02
CA PHE A 27 4.88 -6.33 3.30
C PHE A 27 6.25 -6.99 3.44
N HIS A 28 6.97 -7.17 2.34
CA HIS A 28 8.34 -7.70 2.37
C HIS A 28 9.35 -6.67 2.92
N ALA A 29 9.06 -5.36 2.80
CA ALA A 29 9.87 -4.26 3.34
C ALA A 29 9.42 -3.84 4.77
N ALA A 30 9.36 -4.81 5.67
CA ALA A 30 8.73 -4.67 6.98
C ALA A 30 9.74 -4.38 8.12
N THR A 31 10.56 -3.34 8.01
CA THR A 31 11.26 -2.83 9.21
C THR A 31 10.26 -2.17 10.15
N ARG A 32 10.57 -2.11 11.45
CA ARG A 32 9.72 -1.38 12.41
C ARG A 32 9.60 0.10 12.03
N GLN A 33 10.69 0.68 11.55
CA GLN A 33 10.76 2.07 11.09
C GLN A 33 9.86 2.31 9.87
N ALA A 34 9.99 1.51 8.80
CA ALA A 34 9.17 1.67 7.60
C ALA A 34 7.66 1.54 7.90
N ARG A 35 7.28 0.66 8.84
CA ARG A 35 5.88 0.58 9.31
C ARG A 35 5.43 1.85 10.03
N GLN A 36 6.31 2.48 10.79
CA GLN A 36 6.00 3.72 11.51
C GLN A 36 5.82 4.88 10.53
N GLU A 37 6.77 5.04 9.59
CA GLU A 37 6.71 6.05 8.52
C GLU A 37 5.44 5.90 7.68
N LEU A 38 5.07 4.67 7.30
CA LEU A 38 3.82 4.40 6.58
C LEU A 38 2.58 4.86 7.36
N ARG A 39 2.54 4.58 8.67
CA ARG A 39 1.40 4.96 9.53
C ARG A 39 1.27 6.47 9.65
N GLU A 40 2.38 7.17 9.82
CA GLU A 40 2.42 8.62 9.93
C GLU A 40 1.99 9.29 8.62
N ALA A 41 2.56 8.87 7.49
CA ALA A 41 2.19 9.37 6.17
C ALA A 41 0.70 9.13 5.87
N TYR A 42 0.20 7.93 6.20
CA TYR A 42 -1.21 7.61 5.99
C TYR A 42 -2.15 8.40 6.91
N ALA A 43 -1.75 8.67 8.16
CA ALA A 43 -2.52 9.50 9.08
C ALA A 43 -2.63 10.94 8.56
N GLU A 44 -1.53 11.51 8.07
CA GLU A 44 -1.52 12.85 7.49
C GLU A 44 -2.39 12.93 6.21
N PHE A 45 -2.25 11.95 5.32
CA PHE A 45 -3.12 11.83 4.15
C PHE A 45 -4.61 11.79 4.54
N MET A 46 -4.96 10.97 5.52
CA MET A 46 -6.35 10.81 5.98
C MET A 46 -6.89 12.09 6.64
N LYS A 47 -6.04 12.86 7.34
CA LYS A 47 -6.40 14.16 7.88
C LYS A 47 -6.79 15.13 6.76
N GLN A 48 -5.92 15.31 5.77
CA GLN A 48 -6.19 16.19 4.62
C GLN A 48 -7.44 15.75 3.84
N TYR A 49 -7.59 14.44 3.61
CA TYR A 49 -8.77 13.90 2.94
C TYR A 49 -10.06 14.20 3.70
N ARG A 50 -10.08 14.00 5.03
CA ARG A 50 -11.26 14.27 5.87
C ARG A 50 -11.64 15.74 5.87
N GLU A 51 -10.65 16.63 5.95
CA GLU A 51 -10.86 18.09 5.89
C GLU A 51 -11.47 18.51 4.54
N ALA A 52 -10.89 18.07 3.43
CA ALA A 52 -11.43 18.33 2.09
C ALA A 52 -12.85 17.76 1.91
N SER A 53 -13.07 16.55 2.41
CA SER A 53 -14.37 15.88 2.40
C SER A 53 -15.42 16.63 3.22
N ALA A 54 -15.06 17.20 4.37
CA ALA A 54 -15.96 18.02 5.17
C ALA A 54 -16.33 19.32 4.44
N ARG A 55 -15.35 20.01 3.83
CA ARG A 55 -15.58 21.21 3.01
C ARG A 55 -16.52 20.92 1.84
N LEU A 56 -16.28 19.83 1.12
CA LEU A 56 -17.15 19.41 0.02
C LEU A 56 -18.59 19.18 0.48
N ARG A 57 -18.80 18.48 1.61
CA ARG A 57 -20.14 18.26 2.17
C ARG A 57 -20.81 19.56 2.64
N ALA A 58 -20.02 20.55 3.06
CA ALA A 58 -20.50 21.88 3.40
C ALA A 58 -20.84 22.74 2.16
N GLY A 59 -20.63 22.23 0.94
CA GLY A 59 -21.00 22.88 -0.31
C GLY A 59 -19.82 23.53 -1.06
N ASP A 60 -18.60 23.46 -0.53
CA ASP A 60 -17.42 23.96 -1.22
C ASP A 60 -17.01 23.00 -2.35
N ARG A 61 -17.46 23.31 -3.57
CA ARG A 61 -17.13 22.54 -4.78
C ARG A 61 -15.67 22.69 -5.24
N THR A 62 -14.91 23.59 -4.62
CA THR A 62 -13.49 23.83 -4.94
C THR A 62 -12.54 23.15 -3.95
N ALA A 63 -13.06 22.37 -3.00
CA ALA A 63 -12.26 21.63 -2.04
C ALA A 63 -11.23 20.73 -2.75
N VAL A 64 -9.94 20.97 -2.46
CA VAL A 64 -8.83 20.23 -3.06
C VAL A 64 -8.54 18.99 -2.23
N PHE A 65 -8.50 17.84 -2.89
CA PHE A 65 -8.19 16.55 -2.27
C PHE A 65 -6.69 16.23 -2.38
N PRO A 66 -6.14 15.43 -1.45
CA PRO A 66 -4.74 15.02 -1.53
C PRO A 66 -4.47 14.22 -2.81
N PRO A 67 -3.25 14.30 -3.38
CA PRO A 67 -2.88 13.60 -4.61
C PRO A 67 -3.16 12.09 -4.54
N GLY A 68 -3.59 11.51 -5.66
CA GLY A 68 -3.90 10.08 -5.74
C GLY A 68 -5.21 9.67 -5.06
N SER A 69 -6.06 10.63 -4.68
CA SER A 69 -7.39 10.37 -4.13
C SER A 69 -8.49 10.96 -5.00
N PHE A 70 -9.69 10.37 -4.93
CA PHE A 70 -10.90 10.88 -5.54
C PHE A 70 -11.83 11.43 -4.44
N PRO A 71 -12.63 12.47 -4.73
CA PRO A 71 -13.66 12.93 -3.80
C PRO A 71 -14.62 11.78 -3.40
N PRO A 72 -15.23 11.83 -2.19
CA PRO A 72 -16.21 10.83 -1.79
C PRO A 72 -17.41 10.82 -2.77
N ALA A 73 -18.02 9.64 -2.92
CA ALA A 73 -19.22 9.49 -3.73
C ALA A 73 -20.28 10.51 -3.29
N SER A 74 -20.68 11.35 -4.25
CA SER A 74 -21.81 12.26 -4.07
C SER A 74 -23.09 11.56 -4.52
N PRO A 75 -24.27 11.95 -4.00
CA PRO A 75 -25.52 11.46 -4.56
C PRO A 75 -25.54 11.73 -6.06
N PHE A 76 -25.93 10.75 -6.86
CA PHE A 76 -26.27 11.01 -8.26
C PHE A 76 -27.45 11.97 -8.26
N VAL A 77 -27.19 13.25 -8.53
CA VAL A 77 -28.25 14.24 -8.70
C VAL A 77 -28.85 14.02 -10.09
N ARG A 78 -30.17 13.84 -10.16
CA ARG A 78 -30.93 13.73 -11.41
C ARG A 78 -31.17 15.12 -12.00
#